data_AF-A0A3L6ZLX4-F1
#
_entry.id   AF-A0A3L6ZLX4-F1
#
_cell.length_a   1.000
_cell.length_b   1.000
_cell.length_c   1.000
_cell.angle_alpha   90.00
_cell.angle_beta   90.00
_cell.angle_gamma   90.00
#
_symmetry.space_group_name_H-M   'P 1'
#
loop_
_entity.id
_entity.type
_entity.pdbx_description
1 polymer ?
#
loop_
_entity_poly.entity_id
_entity_poly.type
_entity_poly.pdbx_seq_one_letter_code
_entity_poly.pdbx_strand_id
1 'polypeptide(L)'
;MPAELPVDAQPYWPAQSEWPTVEEVDRLVRTTRKKPDVRLAILTGLRRYAEPGTAQMLVAIGSVIVSITAVVLAVAALNPLFHMGAAGAGLVYVVLVIWGIGLALRIDERRKAASVWLKALESSIR
;
A
#
# COMPACT_ATOMS: atom_id res chain seq x y z
N MET A 1 -9.43 -7.46 -4.22
CA MET A 1 -8.15 -7.60 -4.96
C MET A 1 -7.57 -9.00 -4.71
N PRO A 2 -6.79 -9.63 -5.60
CA PRO A 2 -7.23 -10.62 -6.63
C PRO A 2 -8.63 -11.23 -6.49
N ALA A 3 -9.20 -11.35 -5.30
CA ALA A 3 -10.57 -11.82 -5.06
C ALA A 3 -11.69 -10.97 -5.71
N GLU A 4 -11.36 -9.78 -6.23
CA GLU A 4 -12.29 -8.93 -7.01
C GLU A 4 -12.18 -9.18 -8.52
N LEU A 5 -11.19 -9.96 -8.95
CA LEU A 5 -11.05 -10.36 -10.34
C LEU A 5 -12.01 -11.52 -10.64
N PRO A 6 -12.44 -11.64 -11.91
CA PRO A 6 -13.06 -12.86 -12.40
C PRO A 6 -12.26 -14.10 -11.98
N VAL A 7 -12.96 -15.18 -11.61
CA VAL A 7 -12.35 -16.41 -11.03
C VAL A 7 -11.26 -16.99 -11.94
N ASP A 8 -11.45 -16.88 -13.25
CA ASP A 8 -10.52 -17.31 -14.29
C ASP A 8 -9.27 -16.42 -14.43
N ALA A 9 -9.28 -15.19 -13.92
CA ALA A 9 -8.15 -14.27 -13.93
C ALA A 9 -7.30 -14.32 -12.64
N GLN A 10 -7.87 -14.82 -11.54
CA GLN A 10 -7.18 -14.92 -10.25
C GLN A 10 -5.87 -15.76 -10.30
N PRO A 11 -5.81 -16.91 -11.00
CA PRO A 11 -4.59 -17.73 -11.06
C PRO A 11 -3.43 -17.06 -11.79
N TYR A 12 -3.72 -16.04 -12.59
CA TYR A 12 -2.76 -15.30 -13.39
C TYR A 12 -2.37 -13.96 -12.73
N TRP A 13 -2.87 -13.69 -11.53
CA TRP A 13 -2.53 -12.47 -10.83
C TRP A 13 -1.07 -12.48 -10.34
N PRO A 14 -0.27 -11.44 -10.64
CA PRO A 14 1.13 -11.40 -10.23
C PRO A 14 1.31 -11.20 -8.72
N ALA A 15 2.40 -11.75 -8.19
CA ALA A 15 2.80 -11.55 -6.80
C ALA A 15 3.29 -10.11 -6.59
N GLN A 16 2.40 -9.24 -6.09
CA GLN A 16 2.70 -7.81 -5.92
C GLN A 16 3.71 -7.48 -4.82
N SER A 17 4.12 -8.46 -4.01
CA SER A 17 5.20 -8.29 -3.05
C SER A 17 6.58 -8.27 -3.72
N GLU A 18 6.66 -8.66 -5.00
CA GLU A 18 7.92 -8.84 -5.73
C GLU A 18 7.91 -8.03 -7.04
N TRP A 19 9.11 -7.66 -7.47
CA TRP A 19 9.32 -6.93 -8.71
C TRP A 19 9.20 -7.90 -9.89
N PRO A 20 8.54 -7.50 -11.00
CA PRO A 20 8.40 -8.37 -12.15
C PRO A 20 9.75 -8.72 -12.77
N THR A 21 9.99 -10.00 -12.98
CA THR A 21 11.08 -10.46 -13.87
C THR A 21 10.61 -10.51 -15.32
N VAL A 22 11.57 -10.44 -16.26
CA VAL A 22 11.27 -10.47 -17.70
C VAL A 22 10.58 -11.78 -18.06
N GLU A 23 11.05 -12.90 -17.51
CA GLU A 23 10.52 -14.24 -17.75
C GLU A 23 9.07 -14.40 -17.27
N GLU A 24 8.71 -13.79 -16.13
CA GLU A 24 7.35 -13.85 -15.60
C GLU A 24 6.37 -13.03 -16.43
N VAL A 25 6.79 -11.83 -16.86
CA VAL A 25 5.99 -10.97 -17.74
C VAL A 25 5.74 -11.69 -19.06
N ASP A 26 6.78 -12.25 -19.66
CA ASP A 26 6.69 -13.05 -20.88
C ASP A 26 5.78 -14.26 -20.73
N ARG A 27 5.93 -15.01 -19.62
CA ARG A 27 5.07 -16.16 -19.31
C ARG A 27 3.62 -15.71 -19.20
N LEU A 28 3.35 -14.62 -18.51
CA LEU A 28 2.00 -14.09 -18.32
C LEU A 28 1.37 -13.69 -19.67
N VAL A 29 2.11 -12.95 -20.50
CA VAL A 29 1.63 -12.51 -21.82
C VAL A 29 1.37 -13.71 -22.72
N ARG A 30 2.26 -14.72 -22.74
CA ARG A 30 2.05 -15.95 -23.52
C ARG A 30 0.83 -16.73 -23.05
N THR A 31 0.66 -16.86 -21.74
CA THR A 31 -0.44 -17.66 -21.14
C THR A 31 -1.80 -16.98 -21.33
N THR A 32 -1.82 -15.64 -21.26
CA THR A 32 -3.03 -14.83 -21.46
C THR A 32 -3.27 -14.46 -22.92
N ARG A 33 -2.36 -14.79 -23.85
CA ARG A 33 -2.49 -14.48 -25.30
C ARG A 33 -3.80 -14.97 -25.91
N LYS A 34 -4.27 -16.15 -25.49
CA LYS A 34 -5.52 -16.76 -25.97
C LYS A 34 -6.76 -16.32 -25.17
N LYS A 35 -6.58 -15.48 -24.14
CA LYS A 35 -7.63 -15.02 -23.21
C LYS A 35 -7.53 -13.50 -23.01
N PRO A 36 -7.92 -12.69 -24.01
CA PRO A 36 -7.79 -11.23 -23.94
C PRO A 36 -8.56 -10.62 -22.77
N ASP A 37 -9.70 -11.21 -22.40
CA ASP A 37 -10.54 -10.74 -21.28
C ASP A 37 -9.83 -10.88 -19.93
N VAL A 38 -9.16 -12.01 -19.72
CA VAL A 38 -8.32 -12.24 -18.52
C VAL A 38 -7.18 -11.23 -18.47
N ARG A 39 -6.51 -10.98 -19.61
CA ARG A 39 -5.43 -10.00 -19.68
C ARG A 39 -5.92 -8.59 -19.33
N LEU A 40 -7.08 -8.20 -19.86
CA LEU A 40 -7.69 -6.90 -19.58
C LEU A 40 -8.08 -6.77 -18.10
N ALA A 41 -8.64 -7.83 -17.51
CA ALA A 41 -8.96 -7.86 -16.08
C ALA A 41 -7.72 -7.66 -15.20
N ILE A 42 -6.60 -8.32 -15.53
CA ILE A 42 -5.33 -8.16 -14.83
C ILE A 42 -4.81 -6.72 -14.95
N LEU A 43 -4.76 -6.17 -16.17
CA LEU A 43 -4.31 -4.78 -16.40
C LEU A 43 -5.18 -3.77 -15.65
N THR A 44 -6.51 -3.94 -15.69
CA THR A 44 -7.46 -3.05 -15.01
C THR A 44 -7.30 -3.15 -13.49
N GLY A 45 -7.12 -4.36 -12.97
CA GLY A 45 -6.83 -4.56 -11.56
C GLY A 45 -5.54 -3.89 -11.12
N LEU A 46 -4.46 -4.05 -11.90
CA LEU A 46 -3.16 -3.45 -11.62
C LEU A 46 -3.24 -1.92 -11.64
N ARG A 47 -3.96 -1.35 -12.62
CA ARG A 47 -4.19 0.09 -12.73
C ARG A 47 -4.94 0.65 -11.51
N ARG A 48 -6.04 0.00 -11.12
CA ARG A 48 -6.81 0.38 -9.92
C ARG A 48 -5.99 0.29 -8.65
N TYR A 49 -5.02 -0.63 -8.58
CA TYR A 49 -4.14 -0.74 -7.43
C TYR A 49 -2.99 0.27 -7.45
N ALA A 50 -2.50 0.63 -8.63
CA ALA A 50 -1.48 1.66 -8.80
C ALA A 50 -2.02 3.07 -8.54
N GLU A 51 -3.34 3.28 -8.60
CA GLU A 51 -3.95 4.59 -8.36
C GLU A 51 -3.62 5.15 -6.96
N PRO A 52 -3.16 6.42 -6.87
CA PRO A 52 -2.78 7.07 -5.63
C PRO A 52 -4.01 7.49 -4.80
N GLY A 53 -4.85 6.54 -4.40
CA GLY A 53 -6.08 6.85 -3.65
C GLY A 53 -5.96 7.18 -2.15
N THR A 54 -4.91 6.76 -1.41
CA THR A 54 -4.99 6.82 0.07
C THR A 54 -3.67 6.90 0.85
N ALA A 55 -2.53 6.50 0.28
CA ALA A 55 -1.28 6.40 1.04
C ALA A 55 -0.73 7.77 1.49
N GLN A 56 -0.73 8.77 0.62
CA GLN A 56 -0.30 10.14 0.97
C GLN A 56 -1.21 10.80 2.01
N MET A 57 -2.52 10.56 1.93
CA MET A 57 -3.49 11.08 2.89
C MET A 57 -3.29 10.45 4.28
N LEU A 58 -3.00 9.15 4.35
CA LEU A 58 -2.69 8.46 5.61
C LEU A 58 -1.38 8.94 6.25
N VAL A 59 -0.34 9.20 5.45
CA VAL A 59 0.92 9.76 5.95
C VAL A 59 0.73 11.19 6.47
N ALA A 60 -0.05 12.02 5.77
CA ALA A 60 -0.37 13.38 6.20
C ALA A 60 -1.23 13.40 7.48
N ILE A 61 -2.21 12.51 7.59
CA ILE A 61 -3.00 12.35 8.83
C ILE A 61 -2.09 11.91 9.98
N GLY A 62 -1.21 10.94 9.73
CA GLY A 62 -0.22 10.46 10.71
C GLY A 62 0.71 11.57 11.22
N SER A 63 1.17 12.48 10.37
CA SER A 63 2.07 13.57 10.78
C SER A 63 1.38 14.65 11.63
N VAL A 64 0.14 15.01 11.31
CA VAL A 64 -0.69 15.93 12.11
C VAL A 64 -0.91 15.36 13.51
N ILE A 65 -1.21 14.07 13.55
CA ILE A 65 -1.45 13.27 14.75
C ILE A 65 -0.21 13.25 15.67
N VAL A 66 0.99 12.98 15.15
CA VAL A 66 2.25 13.05 15.93
C VAL A 66 2.49 14.44 16.50
N SER A 67 2.21 15.47 15.71
CA SER A 67 2.40 16.87 16.12
C SER A 67 1.51 17.22 17.32
N ILE A 68 0.25 16.77 17.31
CA ILE A 68 -0.68 16.96 18.44
C ILE A 68 -0.17 16.25 19.70
N THR A 69 0.34 15.01 19.57
CA THR A 69 0.88 14.27 20.73
C THR A 69 2.12 14.91 21.31
N ALA A 70 3.00 15.43 20.46
CA ALA A 70 4.17 16.18 20.92
C ALA A 70 3.76 17.40 21.75
N VAL A 71 2.70 18.12 21.33
CA VAL A 71 2.14 19.25 22.09
C VAL A 71 1.52 18.79 23.41
N VAL A 72 0.75 17.69 23.42
CA VAL A 72 0.14 17.15 24.65
C VAL A 72 1.21 16.69 25.65
N LEU A 73 2.28 16.04 25.19
CA LEU A 73 3.41 15.66 26.03
C LEU A 73 4.15 16.90 26.57
N ALA A 74 4.32 17.95 25.77
CA ALA A 74 4.91 19.20 26.21
C ALA A 74 4.06 19.91 27.28
N VAL A 75 2.73 19.89 27.13
CA VAL A 75 1.80 20.44 28.14
C VAL A 75 1.79 19.60 29.40
N ALA A 76 1.86 18.27 29.28
CA ALA A 76 1.93 17.38 30.42
C ALA A 76 3.21 17.63 31.23
N ALA A 77 4.35 17.86 30.59
CA ALA A 77 5.63 18.18 31.25
C ALA A 77 5.58 19.46 32.13
N LEU A 78 4.63 20.37 31.87
CA LEU A 78 4.45 21.58 32.67
C LEU A 78 3.57 21.36 33.92
N ASN A 79 2.90 20.21 34.05
CA ASN A 79 1.99 19.97 35.18
C ASN A 79 2.09 18.52 35.74
N PRO A 80 2.70 18.34 36.93
CA PRO A 80 3.05 17.01 37.47
C PRO A 80 1.86 16.10 37.79
N LEU A 81 0.67 16.66 38.04
CA LEU A 81 -0.56 15.89 38.28
C LEU A 81 -1.03 15.07 37.07
N PHE A 82 -0.66 15.47 35.85
CA PHE A 82 -1.07 14.79 34.62
C PHE A 82 0.01 13.86 34.05
N HIS A 83 1.21 13.82 34.64
CA HIS A 83 2.38 13.17 34.05
C HIS A 83 2.18 11.68 33.76
N MET A 84 1.67 10.90 34.72
CA MET A 84 1.57 9.44 34.52
C MET A 84 0.50 9.06 33.50
N GLY A 85 -0.66 9.72 33.51
CA GLY A 85 -1.73 9.47 32.55
C GLY A 85 -1.38 9.94 31.13
N ALA A 86 -0.77 11.12 31.02
CA ALA A 86 -0.37 11.68 29.72
C ALA A 86 0.83 10.94 29.11
N ALA A 87 1.80 10.49 29.91
CA ALA A 87 2.92 9.70 29.41
C ALA A 87 2.46 8.34 28.88
N GLY A 88 1.55 7.65 29.59
CA GLY A 88 0.97 6.38 29.14
C GLY A 88 0.17 6.54 27.84
N ALA A 89 -0.71 7.53 27.77
CA ALA A 89 -1.50 7.82 26.57
C ALA A 89 -0.63 8.21 25.37
N GLY A 90 0.39 9.04 25.59
CA GLY A 90 1.35 9.42 24.56
C GLY A 90 2.11 8.23 23.99
N LEU A 91 2.55 7.31 24.85
CA LEU A 91 3.33 6.13 24.43
C LEU A 91 2.47 5.16 23.60
N VAL A 92 1.24 4.86 24.03
CA VAL A 92 0.29 4.05 23.24
C VAL A 92 0.04 4.67 21.87
N TYR A 93 -0.09 6.00 21.82
CA TYR A 93 -0.36 6.69 20.59
C TYR A 93 0.83 6.69 19.62
N VAL A 94 2.05 6.90 20.11
CA VAL A 94 3.28 6.78 19.30
C VAL A 94 3.37 5.39 18.67
N VAL A 95 3.03 4.34 19.41
CA VAL A 95 3.00 2.96 18.88
C VAL A 95 1.96 2.82 17.75
N LEU A 96 0.74 3.34 17.94
CA LEU A 96 -0.30 3.31 16.91
C LEU A 96 0.09 4.08 15.64
N VAL A 97 0.77 5.21 15.79
CA VAL A 97 1.30 5.97 14.66
C VAL A 97 2.37 5.18 13.93
N ILE A 98 3.38 4.66 14.62
CA ILE A 98 4.47 3.89 13.99
C ILE A 98 3.89 2.69 13.26
N TRP A 99 2.91 2.00 13.86
CA TRP A 99 2.20 0.91 13.22
C TRP A 99 1.43 1.37 11.97
N GLY A 100 0.71 2.48 12.05
CA GLY A 100 -0.04 3.06 10.93
C GLY A 100 0.87 3.50 9.77
N ILE A 101 2.01 4.13 10.07
CA ILE A 101 3.03 4.51 9.08
C ILE A 101 3.63 3.25 8.45
N GLY A 102 3.99 2.23 9.24
CA GLY A 102 4.52 0.97 8.73
C GLY A 102 3.54 0.26 7.79
N LEU A 103 2.25 0.27 8.13
CA LEU A 103 1.19 -0.25 7.27
C LEU A 103 1.05 0.58 5.97
N ALA A 104 1.09 1.91 6.08
CA ALA A 104 1.01 2.81 4.94
C ALA A 104 2.20 2.62 3.97
N LEU A 105 3.42 2.46 4.50
CA LEU A 105 4.63 2.19 3.72
C LEU A 105 4.53 0.85 2.97
N ARG A 106 4.07 -0.22 3.65
CA ARG A 106 3.84 -1.52 2.99
C ARG A 106 2.80 -1.44 1.89
N ILE A 107 1.75 -0.63 2.07
CA ILE A 107 0.76 -0.41 1.02
C ILE A 107 1.39 0.35 -0.14
N ASP A 108 2.19 1.39 0.13
CA ASP A 108 2.89 2.17 -0.91
C ASP A 108 3.86 1.31 -1.72
N GLU A 109 4.62 0.42 -1.08
CA GLU A 109 5.49 -0.56 -1.77
C GLU A 109 4.70 -1.47 -2.71
N ARG A 110 3.58 -2.03 -2.25
CA ARG A 110 2.71 -2.87 -3.09
C ARG A 110 2.14 -2.10 -4.28
N ARG A 111 1.80 -0.81 -4.09
CA ARG A 111 1.35 0.06 -5.18
C ARG A 111 2.44 0.33 -6.20
N LYS A 112 3.66 0.62 -5.73
CA LYS A 112 4.82 0.80 -6.60
C LYS A 112 5.09 -0.46 -7.41
N ALA A 113 5.11 -1.63 -6.77
CA ALA A 113 5.25 -2.90 -7.45
C ALA A 113 4.14 -3.11 -8.51
N ALA A 114 2.87 -2.86 -8.17
CA ALA A 114 1.76 -2.95 -9.12
C ALA A 114 1.92 -2.00 -10.32
N SER A 115 2.44 -0.79 -10.10
CA SER A 115 2.71 0.17 -11.18
C SER A 115 3.83 -0.29 -12.13
N VAL A 116 4.86 -0.97 -11.59
CA VAL A 116 5.96 -1.53 -12.38
C VAL A 116 5.49 -2.75 -13.17
N TRP A 117 4.71 -3.64 -12.54
CA TRP A 117 4.03 -4.74 -13.20
C TRP A 117 3.15 -4.27 -14.36
N LEU A 118 2.37 -3.21 -14.15
CA LEU A 118 1.52 -2.62 -15.20
C LEU A 118 2.36 -2.15 -16.39
N LYS A 119 3.41 -1.36 -16.14
CA LYS A 119 4.30 -0.86 -17.20
C LYS A 119 5.02 -1.98 -17.94
N ALA A 120 5.51 -2.99 -17.21
CA ALA A 120 6.19 -4.13 -17.81
C ALA A 120 5.25 -4.90 -18.76
N LEU A 121 4.01 -5.16 -18.32
CA LEU A 121 3.01 -5.81 -19.16
C LEU A 121 2.61 -4.98 -20.38
N GLU A 122 2.37 -3.68 -20.20
CA GLU A 122 2.06 -2.77 -21.31
C GLU A 122 3.20 -2.72 -22.33
N SER A 123 4.47 -2.74 -21.88
CA SER A 123 5.64 -2.73 -22.77
C SER A 123 5.81 -4.02 -23.58
N SER A 124 5.42 -5.18 -23.03
CA SER A 124 5.53 -6.48 -23.70
C SER A 124 4.40 -6.75 -24.70
N ILE A 125 3.26 -6.08 -24.51
CA ILE A 125 2.09 -6.20 -25.41
C ILE A 125 2.23 -5.32 -26.66
N ARG A 126 3.02 -4.25 -26.58
CA ARG A 126 3.21 -3.25 -27.63
C ARG A 126 4.22 -3.71 -28.68
#